data_AF-A0A0P8XAH3-F1
#
_entry.id   AF-A0A0P8XAH3-F1
#
_cell.length_a   1.000
_cell.length_b   1.000
_cell.length_c   1.000
_cell.angle_alpha   90.00
_cell.angle_beta   90.00
_cell.angle_gamma   90.00
#
_symmetry.space_group_name_H-M   'P 1'
#
loop_
_entity.id
_entity.type
_entity.pdbx_description
1 polymer ?
#
loop_
_entity_poly.entity_id
_entity_poly.type
_entity_poly.pdbx_seq_one_letter_code
_entity_poly.pdbx_strand_id
1 'polypeptide(L)' 'MRVAAKGHGKRGGARVIYYHFVSASQIALLMIYPKNEQQDLTADERKALKAVIELWR' A
#
# COMPACT_ATOMS: atom_id res chain seq x y z
N MET A 1 -3.97 3.65 3.44
CA MET A 1 -5.23 3.22 4.10
C MET A 1 -4.91 2.33 5.30
N ARG A 2 -5.69 2.38 6.39
CA ARG A 2 -5.58 1.48 7.55
C ARG A 2 -6.79 0.54 7.57
N VAL A 3 -6.55 -0.76 7.75
CA VAL A 3 -7.59 -1.79 7.76
C VAL A 3 -7.42 -2.72 8.95
N ALA A 4 -8.52 -3.20 9.51
CA ALA A 4 -8.50 -4.26 10.52
C ALA A 4 -8.06 -5.56 9.84
N ALA A 5 -7.10 -6.27 10.44
CA ALA A 5 -6.57 -7.52 9.90
C ALA A 5 -6.72 -8.63 10.94
N LYS A 6 -7.32 -9.76 10.55
CA LYS A 6 -7.38 -10.96 11.40
C LYS A 6 -6.00 -11.62 11.46
N GLY A 7 -5.71 -12.31 12.56
CA GLY A 7 -4.44 -13.05 12.76
C GLY A 7 -3.32 -12.27 13.45
N HIS A 8 -3.44 -10.96 13.66
CA HIS A 8 -2.40 -10.13 14.29
C HIS A 8 -2.76 -9.64 15.73
N GLY A 9 -3.59 -10.40 16.45
CA GLY A 9 -4.03 -10.11 17.83
C GLY A 9 -5.20 -9.12 17.96
N LYS A 10 -5.63 -8.82 19.20
CA LYS A 10 -6.81 -7.98 19.52
C LYS A 10 -6.79 -6.57 18.91
N ARG A 11 -5.61 -6.04 18.58
CA ARG A 11 -5.39 -4.71 17.96
C ARG A 11 -4.67 -4.80 16.61
N GLY A 12 -4.66 -6.00 16.01
CA GLY A 12 -4.01 -6.26 14.73
C GLY A 12 -4.64 -5.47 13.60
N GLY A 13 -3.84 -4.67 12.91
CA GLY A 13 -4.25 -3.92 11.73
C GLY A 13 -3.19 -4.01 10.65
N ALA A 14 -3.59 -3.77 9.41
CA ALA A 14 -2.70 -3.68 8.26
C ALA A 14 -2.73 -2.26 7.68
N ARG A 15 -1.63 -1.89 7.02
CA ARG A 15 -1.55 -0.72 6.17
C ARG A 15 -1.58 -1.16 4.72
N VAL A 16 -2.34 -0.43 3.92
CA VAL A 16 -2.44 -0.63 2.48
C VAL A 16 -1.96 0.63 1.78
N ILE A 17 -0.99 0.46 0.88
CA ILE A 17 -0.55 1.48 -0.07
C ILE A 17 -1.36 1.26 -1.35
N TYR A 18 -1.99 2.32 -1.85
CA TYR A 18 -2.83 2.27 -3.04
C TYR A 18 -2.59 3.49 -3.92
N TYR A 19 -2.95 3.37 -5.19
CA TYR A 19 -3.01 4.47 -6.15
C TYR A 19 -4.41 4.58 -6.73
N HIS A 20 -4.90 5.81 -6.90
CA HIS A 20 -6.24 6.08 -7.43
C HIS A 20 -6.13 6.69 -8.83
N PHE A 21 -6.47 5.89 -9.85
CA PHE A 21 -6.58 6.33 -11.23
C PHE A 21 -7.93 7.02 -11.44
N VAL A 22 -7.98 8.33 -11.15
CA VAL A 22 -9.23 9.12 -11.19
C VAL A 22 -9.93 9.04 -12.55
N SER A 23 -9.18 9.17 -13.65
CA SER A 23 -9.74 9.12 -15.00
C SER A 23 -10.38 7.80 -15.36
N ALA A 24 -9.89 6.70 -14.79
CA ALA A 24 -10.40 5.34 -15.02
C ALA A 24 -11.38 4.88 -13.93
N SER A 25 -11.61 5.69 -12.88
CA SER A 25 -12.36 5.28 -11.68
C SER A 25 -11.85 3.96 -11.06
N GLN A 26 -10.53 3.76 -11.07
CA GLN A 26 -9.89 2.53 -10.61
C GLN A 26 -8.96 2.76 -9.42
N ILE A 27 -8.93 1.81 -8.50
CA ILE A 27 -8.01 1.79 -7.36
C ILE A 27 -7.08 0.59 -7.51
N ALA A 28 -5.78 0.85 -7.61
CA ALA A 28 -4.77 -0.19 -7.60
C ALA A 28 -4.17 -0.35 -6.19
N LEU A 29 -4.18 -1.57 -5.68
CA LEU A 29 -3.61 -1.93 -4.38
C LEU A 29 -2.17 -2.37 -4.59
N LEU A 30 -1.22 -1.54 -4.17
CA LEU A 30 0.20 -1.73 -4.48
C LEU A 30 0.89 -2.63 -3.47
N MET A 31 0.54 -2.50 -2.20
CA MET A 31 1.19 -3.23 -1.12
C MET A 31 0.30 -3.28 0.12
N ILE A 32 0.33 -4.40 0.83
CA ILE A 32 -0.28 -4.57 2.15
C ILE A 32 0.74 -5.14 3.12
N TYR A 33 0.81 -4.58 4.33
CA TYR A 33 1.70 -5.07 5.39
C TYR A 33 1.10 -4.89 6.79
N PRO A 34 1.44 -5.76 7.75
CA PRO A 34 1.03 -5.63 9.15
C PRO A 34 1.52 -4.33 9.77
N LYS A 35 0.76 -3.81 10.75
CA LYS A 35 1.06 -2.51 11.39
C LYS A 35 2.47 -2.44 12.00
N ASN A 36 3.04 -3.58 12.40
CA ASN A 36 4.31 -3.68 13.12
C ASN A 36 5.52 -4.06 12.26
N GLU A 37 5.35 -4.36 10.97
CA GLU A 37 6.44 -4.88 10.14
C GLU A 37 7.18 -3.82 9.32
N GLN A 38 6.48 -2.84 8.73
CA GLN A 38 7.13 -1.84 7.88
C GLN A 38 7.31 -0.49 8.58
N GLN A 39 8.53 0.04 8.48
CA GLN A 39 8.85 1.45 8.74
C GLN A 39 8.48 2.32 7.52
N ASP A 40 8.76 3.63 7.61
CA ASP A 40 8.56 4.55 6.48
C ASP A 40 9.26 4.04 5.22
N LEU A 41 8.61 4.20 4.06
CA LEU A 41 9.18 3.82 2.78
C LEU A 41 10.52 4.54 2.59
N THR A 42 11.53 3.81 2.13
CA THR A 42 12.79 4.37 1.67
C THR A 42 12.60 5.17 0.37
N ALA A 43 13.59 5.96 -0.02
CA ALA A 43 13.56 6.67 -1.29
C ALA A 43 13.48 5.70 -2.49
N ASP A 44 14.20 4.58 -2.41
CA ASP A 44 14.24 3.58 -3.49
C ASP A 44 12.93 2.81 -3.62
N GLU A 45 12.30 2.42 -2.52
CA GLU A 45 10.97 1.80 -2.55
C GLU A 45 9.92 2.73 -3.15
N ARG A 46 9.96 4.03 -2.81
CA ARG A 46 9.08 5.03 -3.43
C ARG A 46 9.31 5.15 -4.94
N LYS A 47 10.57 5.13 -5.37
CA LYS A 47 10.92 5.18 -6.80
C LYS A 47 10.43 3.93 -7.53
N ALA A 48 10.59 2.75 -6.94
CA ALA A 48 10.10 1.51 -7.51
C ALA A 48 8.57 1.49 -7.65
N LEU A 49 7.84 1.91 -6.60
CA LEU A 49 6.37 2.02 -6.66
C LEU A 49 5.90 3.00 -7.75
N LYS A 50 6.61 4.12 -7.93
CA LYS A 50 6.32 5.08 -9.02
C LYS A 50 6.49 4.44 -10.40
N ALA A 51 7.56 3.69 -10.62
CA ALA A 51 7.82 3.01 -11.89
C ALA A 51 6.72 1.99 -12.23
N VAL A 52 6.21 1.25 -11.23
CA VAL A 52 5.07 0.32 -11.43
C VAL A 52 3.81 1.08 -11.85
N ILE A 53 3.51 2.21 -11.21
CA ILE A 53 2.34 3.03 -11.56
C ILE A 53 2.48 3.61 -12.97
N GLU A 54 3.68 4.06 -13.37
CA GLU A 54 3.95 4.59 -14.71
C GLU A 54 3.77 3.53 -15.80
N LEU A 55 4.09 2.26 -15.52
CA LEU A 55 3.83 1.15 -16.44
C LEU A 55 2.33 0.87 -16.64
N TRP A 56 1.51 1.14 -15.62
CA TRP A 56 0.05 0.91 -15.67
C TRP A 56 -0.75 2.08 -16.24
N ARG A 57 -0.08 3.22 -16.48
CA ARG A 57 -0.70 4.41 -17.06
C ARG A 57 -0.87 4.28 -18.57
#